data_AF-A0A2A3M8E2-F1
#
_entry.id   AF-A0A2A3M8E2-F1
#
_cell.length_a   1.000
_cell.length_b   1.000
_cell.length_c   1.000
_cell.angle_alpha   90.00
_cell.angle_beta   90.00
_cell.angle_gamma   90.00
#
_symmetry.space_group_name_H-M   'P 1'
#
loop_
_entity.id
_entity.type
_entity.pdbx_description
1 polymer ?
#
loop_
_entity_poly.entity_id
_entity_poly.type
_entity_poly.pdbx_seq_one_letter_code
_entity_poly.pdbx_strand_id
1 'polypeptide(L)'
;MHNTLRERADVIRSFNRFYTHQMGLLDEHLLRSEFSLTEARILFELGAGRPLTSVDLRSHLSLDAGYMSRVITGLEKRGLIEKVRSDQDARAYEIHLTHEGQRTLASLEEVSRDAVMALIEPLSEPQQRQLTEAMKQIEGLLGKADRSYLLRDPQPGDMGLVVQQQAALYSGEYGWNSEFEALVAEIVAKYLREFDPTRERCWIAEQSGQVVGSIFVVRHDENTAKLRMLYVDARARGLGIGKRLVDETLRFARQVGYKRMILWTTSNLTTARKLYQGAGFELIEEEEVNSFGKDLVSQTWARDL
;
A
#
# COMPACT_ATOMS: atom_id res chain seq x y z
N MET A 1 -24.22 -10.70 -15.38
CA MET A 1 -23.30 -10.37 -14.26
C MET A 1 -22.54 -11.56 -13.67
N HIS A 2 -23.01 -12.82 -13.79
CA HIS A 2 -22.29 -14.00 -13.25
C HIS A 2 -21.03 -14.44 -14.05
N ASN A 3 -20.72 -13.82 -15.20
CA ASN A 3 -19.61 -14.25 -16.08
C ASN A 3 -18.24 -13.68 -15.67
N THR A 4 -18.20 -12.47 -15.11
CA THR A 4 -16.95 -11.73 -14.89
C THR A 4 -16.09 -12.31 -13.77
N LEU A 5 -16.67 -12.88 -12.71
CA LEU A 5 -15.88 -13.51 -11.64
C LEU A 5 -15.20 -14.80 -12.13
N ARG A 6 -15.90 -15.58 -12.95
CA ARG A 6 -15.35 -16.82 -13.54
C ARG A 6 -14.21 -16.51 -14.50
N GLU A 7 -14.40 -15.54 -15.39
CA GLU A 7 -13.35 -15.04 -16.28
C GLU A 7 -12.12 -14.58 -15.50
N ARG A 8 -12.30 -13.78 -14.44
CA ARG A 8 -11.20 -13.36 -13.55
C ARG A 8 -10.50 -14.54 -12.87
N ALA A 9 -11.26 -15.54 -12.42
CA ALA A 9 -10.69 -16.75 -11.82
C ALA A 9 -9.86 -17.56 -12.83
N ASP A 10 -10.29 -17.63 -14.09
CA ASP A 10 -9.56 -18.33 -15.15
C ASP A 10 -8.25 -17.63 -15.50
N VAL A 11 -8.21 -16.29 -15.48
CA VAL A 11 -6.97 -15.51 -15.59
C VAL A 11 -5.99 -15.86 -14.48
N ILE A 12 -6.44 -15.88 -13.22
CA ILE A 12 -5.60 -16.24 -12.06
C ILE A 12 -5.09 -17.68 -12.19
N ARG A 13 -5.97 -18.62 -12.57
CA ARG A 13 -5.59 -20.03 -12.78
C ARG A 13 -4.55 -20.18 -13.89
N SER A 14 -4.70 -19.42 -14.98
CA SER A 14 -3.74 -19.41 -16.08
C SER A 14 -2.38 -18.87 -15.64
N PHE A 15 -2.38 -17.73 -14.93
CA PHE A 15 -1.17 -17.14 -14.34
C PHE A 15 -0.46 -18.13 -13.41
N ASN A 16 -1.17 -18.78 -12.49
CA ASN A 16 -0.58 -19.73 -11.56
C ASN A 16 0.07 -20.93 -12.26
N ARG A 17 -0.55 -21.48 -13.31
CA ARG A 17 0.05 -22.54 -14.12
C ARG A 17 1.31 -22.07 -14.84
N PHE A 18 1.25 -20.91 -15.48
CA PHE A 18 2.39 -20.29 -16.15
C PHE A 18 3.54 -20.07 -15.16
N TYR A 19 3.26 -19.46 -14.02
CA TYR A 19 4.26 -19.11 -13.01
C TYR A 19 4.87 -20.36 -12.34
N THR A 20 4.06 -21.39 -12.07
CA THR A 20 4.53 -22.68 -11.54
C THR A 20 5.54 -23.34 -12.48
N HIS A 21 5.27 -23.29 -13.78
CA HIS A 21 6.19 -23.80 -14.80
C HIS A 21 7.44 -22.94 -14.92
N GLN A 22 7.28 -21.61 -14.95
CA GLN A 22 8.39 -20.66 -15.07
C GLN A 22 9.40 -20.78 -13.91
N MET A 23 8.90 -21.06 -12.70
CA MET A 23 9.72 -21.19 -11.48
C MET A 23 10.27 -22.61 -11.26
N GLY A 24 9.94 -23.58 -12.11
CA GLY A 24 10.39 -24.98 -11.95
C GLY A 24 9.89 -25.64 -10.66
N LEU A 25 8.76 -25.19 -10.10
CA LEU A 25 8.29 -25.65 -8.77
C LEU A 25 7.82 -27.10 -8.73
N LEU A 26 7.66 -27.73 -9.89
CA LEU A 26 7.28 -29.14 -10.03
C LEU A 26 8.50 -30.05 -10.25
N ASP A 27 9.70 -29.48 -10.36
CA ASP A 27 10.92 -30.26 -10.46
C ASP A 27 11.19 -30.98 -9.14
N GLU A 28 11.73 -32.20 -9.20
CA GLU A 28 12.03 -33.03 -8.01
C GLU A 28 12.96 -32.28 -7.04
N HIS A 29 13.84 -31.45 -7.58
CA HIS A 29 14.68 -30.55 -6.81
C HIS A 29 14.55 -29.11 -7.29
N LEU A 30 14.49 -28.18 -6.33
CA LEU A 30 14.36 -26.76 -6.59
C LEU A 30 15.62 -26.21 -7.26
N LEU A 31 15.47 -25.64 -8.46
CA LEU A 31 16.51 -24.88 -9.16
C LEU A 31 17.85 -25.64 -9.32
N ARG A 32 17.79 -26.95 -9.58
CA ARG A 32 18.95 -27.87 -9.68
C ARG A 32 19.76 -28.02 -8.38
N SER A 33 19.19 -27.65 -7.24
CA SER A 33 19.75 -28.02 -5.93
C SER A 33 19.52 -29.51 -5.62
N GLU A 34 19.98 -29.97 -4.46
CA GLU A 34 19.64 -31.31 -3.95
C GLU A 34 18.36 -31.31 -3.09
N PHE A 35 17.68 -30.16 -2.98
CA PHE A 35 16.58 -29.97 -2.04
C PHE A 35 15.25 -29.92 -2.78
N SER A 36 14.25 -30.62 -2.23
CA SER A 36 12.87 -30.41 -2.62
C SER A 36 12.40 -28.99 -2.26
N LEU A 37 11.34 -28.51 -2.91
CA LEU A 37 10.74 -27.21 -2.59
C LEU A 37 10.40 -27.07 -1.10
N THR A 38 9.88 -28.14 -0.49
CA THR A 38 9.53 -28.16 0.94
C THR A 38 10.76 -28.01 1.84
N GLU A 39 11.83 -28.76 1.58
CA GLU A 39 13.05 -28.67 2.36
C GLU A 39 13.69 -27.29 2.24
N ALA A 40 13.81 -26.78 1.02
CA ALA A 40 14.33 -25.44 0.77
C ALA A 40 13.48 -24.37 1.49
N ARG A 41 12.15 -24.50 1.44
CA ARG A 41 11.25 -23.56 2.12
C ARG A 41 11.42 -23.59 3.64
N ILE A 42 11.60 -24.76 4.25
CA ILE A 42 11.90 -24.85 5.69
C ILE A 42 13.22 -24.14 6.01
N LEU A 43 14.28 -24.36 5.21
CA LEU A 43 15.57 -23.71 5.42
C LEU A 43 15.46 -22.17 5.28
N PHE A 44 14.72 -21.66 4.31
CA PHE A 44 14.47 -20.22 4.15
C PHE A 44 13.73 -19.62 5.36
N GLU A 45 12.68 -20.29 5.86
CA GLU A 45 11.92 -19.81 7.03
C GLU A 45 12.80 -19.79 8.30
N LEU A 46 13.63 -20.81 8.51
CA LEU A 46 14.58 -20.85 9.64
C LEU A 46 15.68 -19.79 9.50
N GLY A 47 16.10 -19.49 8.27
CA GLY A 47 17.07 -18.45 7.94
C GLY A 47 16.59 -17.02 8.18
N ALA A 48 15.27 -16.80 8.21
CA ALA A 48 14.67 -15.48 8.43
C ALA A 48 14.87 -14.92 9.87
N GLY A 49 15.62 -15.65 10.72
CA GLY A 49 16.09 -15.16 12.02
C GLY A 49 15.05 -15.18 13.13
N ARG A 50 13.91 -15.86 12.92
CA ARG A 50 12.88 -16.05 13.95
C ARG A 50 13.02 -17.46 14.54
N PRO A 51 13.04 -17.63 15.88
CA PRO A 51 12.91 -18.96 16.48
C PRO A 51 11.60 -19.60 16.05
N LEU A 52 11.65 -20.80 15.49
CA LEU A 52 10.47 -21.50 14.99
C LEU A 52 10.40 -22.91 15.57
N THR A 53 9.21 -23.30 16.03
CA THR A 53 8.91 -24.67 16.41
C THR A 53 8.36 -25.45 15.21
N SER A 54 8.23 -26.77 15.35
CA SER A 54 7.52 -27.59 14.35
C SER A 54 6.07 -27.16 14.15
N VAL A 55 5.43 -26.58 15.17
CA VAL A 55 4.05 -26.09 15.08
C VAL A 55 3.99 -24.82 14.24
N ASP A 56 4.93 -23.90 14.43
CA ASP A 56 5.01 -22.66 13.67
C ASP A 56 5.27 -22.94 12.18
N LEU A 57 6.25 -23.81 11.88
CA LEU A 57 6.54 -24.23 10.50
C LEU A 57 5.34 -24.89 9.84
N ARG A 58 4.60 -25.73 10.58
CA ARG A 58 3.39 -26.38 10.07
C ARG A 58 2.31 -25.35 9.73
N SER A 59 2.10 -24.37 10.60
CA SER A 59 1.12 -23.30 10.39
C SER A 59 1.52 -22.39 9.23
N HIS A 60 2.80 -22.05 9.09
CA HIS A 60 3.29 -21.17 8.03
C HIS A 60 3.26 -21.85 6.66
N LEU A 61 3.65 -23.13 6.59
CA LEU A 61 3.78 -23.85 5.32
C LEU A 61 2.53 -24.64 4.94
N SER A 62 1.51 -24.69 5.80
CA SER A 62 0.26 -25.43 5.58
C SER A 62 0.48 -26.91 5.22
N LEU A 63 1.49 -27.55 5.83
CA LEU A 63 1.86 -28.95 5.60
C LEU A 63 1.23 -29.90 6.62
N ASP A 64 1.07 -31.18 6.28
CA ASP A 64 0.61 -32.18 7.24
C ASP A 64 1.70 -32.55 8.26
N ALA A 65 1.29 -32.93 9.46
CA ALA A 65 2.20 -33.19 10.57
C ALA A 65 3.16 -34.38 10.30
N GLY A 66 2.68 -35.41 9.59
CA GLY A 66 3.46 -36.61 9.32
C GLY A 66 4.54 -36.37 8.27
N TYR A 67 4.23 -35.61 7.22
CA TYR A 67 5.22 -35.16 6.24
C TYR A 67 6.21 -34.18 6.84
N MET A 68 5.76 -33.16 7.58
CA MET A 68 6.64 -32.21 8.26
C MET A 68 7.66 -32.92 9.17
N SER A 69 7.20 -33.86 10.01
CA SER A 69 8.09 -34.61 10.90
C SER A 69 9.14 -35.42 10.13
N ARG A 70 8.77 -36.00 8.97
CA ARG A 70 9.71 -36.74 8.11
C ARG A 70 10.77 -35.80 7.52
N VAL A 71 10.36 -34.63 7.02
CA VAL A 71 11.26 -33.65 6.42
C VAL A 71 12.24 -33.10 7.47
N ILE A 72 11.75 -32.68 8.64
CA ILE A 72 12.58 -32.21 9.75
C ILE A 72 13.59 -33.29 10.18
N THR A 73 13.14 -34.54 10.33
CA THR A 73 14.05 -35.64 10.68
C THR A 73 15.12 -35.87 9.59
N GLY A 74 14.77 -35.69 8.32
CA GLY A 74 15.71 -35.77 7.20
C GLY A 74 16.77 -34.68 7.27
N LEU A 75 16.37 -33.43 7.49
CA LEU A 75 17.28 -32.29 7.61
C LEU A 75 18.20 -32.41 8.84
N GLU A 76 17.68 -32.91 9.96
CA GLU A 76 18.45 -33.15 11.19
C GLU A 76 19.50 -34.24 10.99
N LYS A 77 19.14 -35.35 10.33
CA LYS A 77 20.10 -36.42 9.96
C LYS A 77 21.19 -35.95 9.01
N ARG A 78 20.91 -34.96 8.16
CA ARG A 78 21.89 -34.32 7.27
C ARG A 78 22.76 -33.28 8.00
N GLY A 79 22.56 -33.07 9.30
CA GLY A 79 23.32 -32.09 10.08
C GLY A 79 22.97 -30.64 9.77
N LEU A 80 21.89 -30.36 9.04
CA LEU A 80 21.53 -29.01 8.60
C LEU A 80 20.74 -28.23 9.66
N ILE A 81 20.01 -28.94 10.52
CA ILE A 81 19.25 -28.35 11.61
C ILE A 81 19.54 -29.06 12.92
N GLU A 82 19.29 -28.36 14.01
CA GLU A 82 19.30 -28.90 15.37
C GLU A 82 18.04 -28.48 16.13
N LYS A 83 17.65 -29.28 17.11
CA LYS A 83 16.53 -29.00 18.00
C LYS A 83 17.05 -28.55 19.35
N VAL A 84 16.80 -27.31 19.69
CA VAL A 84 17.16 -26.71 20.98
C VAL A 84 15.89 -26.58 21.81
N ARG A 85 15.98 -26.84 23.12
CA ARG A 85 14.83 -26.70 24.01
C ARG A 85 14.44 -25.22 24.08
N SER A 86 13.15 -24.91 23.91
CA SER A 86 12.71 -23.51 23.96
C SER A 86 12.83 -22.95 25.37
N ASP A 87 13.33 -21.71 25.46
CA ASP A 87 13.36 -20.94 26.71
C ASP A 87 11.97 -20.43 27.12
N GLN A 88 11.01 -20.37 26.18
CA GLN A 88 9.64 -19.87 26.41
C GLN A 88 8.65 -20.97 26.81
N ASP A 89 8.83 -22.20 26.29
CA ASP A 89 8.06 -23.38 26.71
C ASP A 89 8.98 -24.60 26.78
N ALA A 90 9.23 -25.09 28.01
CA ALA A 90 10.08 -26.24 28.26
C ALA A 90 9.59 -27.56 27.63
N ARG A 91 8.38 -27.58 27.07
CA ARG A 91 7.79 -28.71 26.31
C ARG A 91 7.97 -28.57 24.79
N ALA A 92 8.40 -27.41 24.31
CA ALA A 92 8.64 -27.14 22.91
C ALA A 92 10.14 -27.20 22.58
N TYR A 93 10.43 -27.64 21.35
CA TYR A 93 11.76 -27.54 20.76
C TYR A 93 11.71 -26.51 19.64
N GLU A 94 12.64 -25.56 19.72
CA GLU A 94 12.95 -24.65 18.63
C GLU A 94 13.90 -25.34 17.67
N ILE A 95 13.70 -25.08 16.39
CA ILE A 95 14.52 -25.61 15.31
C ILE A 95 15.46 -24.49 14.89
N HIS A 96 16.76 -24.79 14.87
CA HIS A 96 17.81 -23.86 14.51
C HIS A 96 18.63 -24.42 13.36
N LEU A 97 19.13 -23.55 12.47
CA LEU A 97 20.12 -23.94 11.47
C LEU A 97 21.47 -24.15 12.15
N THR A 98 22.13 -25.27 11.85
CA THR A 98 23.53 -25.45 12.23
C THR A 98 24.44 -24.56 11.37
N HIS A 99 25.74 -24.50 11.68
CA HIS A 99 26.71 -23.84 10.81
C HIS A 99 26.76 -24.47 9.39
N GLU A 100 26.49 -25.77 9.27
CA GLU A 100 26.34 -26.41 7.96
C GLU A 100 25.04 -25.98 7.27
N GLY A 101 23.92 -25.99 8.00
CA GLY A 101 22.63 -25.50 7.51
C GLY A 101 22.67 -24.07 7.00
N GLN A 102 23.36 -23.17 7.69
CA GLN A 102 23.55 -21.78 7.27
C GLN A 102 24.35 -21.66 5.97
N ARG A 103 25.43 -22.43 5.81
CA ARG A 103 26.21 -22.47 4.56
C ARG A 103 25.38 -23.02 3.40
N THR A 104 24.63 -24.09 3.64
CA THR A 104 23.71 -24.67 2.67
C THR A 104 22.61 -23.69 2.26
N LEU A 105 22.01 -23.00 3.23
CA LEU A 105 21.02 -21.96 2.98
C LEU A 105 21.61 -20.84 2.11
N ALA A 106 22.80 -20.34 2.43
CA ALA A 106 23.44 -19.29 1.64
C ALA A 106 23.64 -19.72 0.18
N SER A 107 24.07 -20.97 -0.06
CA SER A 107 24.19 -21.52 -1.41
C SER A 107 22.83 -21.64 -2.11
N LEU A 108 21.79 -22.09 -1.41
CA LEU A 108 20.42 -22.13 -1.94
C LEU A 108 19.88 -20.74 -2.29
N GLU A 109 20.14 -19.73 -1.45
CA GLU A 109 19.76 -18.34 -1.71
C GLU A 109 20.47 -17.76 -2.93
N GLU A 110 21.76 -18.09 -3.12
CA GLU A 110 22.54 -17.68 -4.29
C GLU A 110 21.98 -18.30 -5.57
N VAL A 111 21.78 -19.62 -5.59
CA VAL A 111 21.15 -20.32 -6.74
C VAL A 111 19.76 -19.78 -7.03
N SER A 112 18.97 -19.50 -5.99
CA SER A 112 17.65 -18.88 -6.15
C SER A 112 17.72 -17.48 -6.72
N ARG A 113 18.69 -16.67 -6.29
CA ARG A 113 18.88 -15.31 -6.78
C ARG A 113 19.33 -15.30 -8.23
N ASP A 114 20.27 -16.16 -8.61
CA ASP A 114 20.76 -16.30 -9.98
C ASP A 114 19.65 -16.72 -10.94
N ALA A 115 18.78 -17.64 -10.52
CA ALA A 115 17.62 -18.05 -11.32
C ALA A 115 16.64 -16.89 -11.55
N VAL A 116 16.37 -16.08 -10.53
CA VAL A 116 15.52 -14.87 -10.68
C VAL A 116 16.21 -13.81 -11.52
N MET A 117 17.53 -13.63 -11.37
CA MET A 117 18.31 -12.72 -12.20
C MET A 117 18.24 -13.10 -13.68
N ALA A 118 18.48 -14.37 -14.01
CA ALA A 118 18.38 -14.88 -15.38
C ALA A 118 16.96 -14.70 -15.98
N LEU A 119 15.92 -14.73 -15.15
CA LEU A 119 14.55 -14.46 -15.58
C LEU A 119 14.32 -12.99 -15.96
N ILE A 120 14.90 -12.05 -15.22
CA ILE A 120 14.65 -10.62 -15.40
C ILE A 120 15.71 -9.91 -16.25
N GLU A 121 16.88 -10.50 -16.44
CA GLU A 121 17.99 -9.95 -17.24
C GLU A 121 17.58 -9.60 -18.68
N PRO A 122 16.73 -10.38 -19.38
CA PRO A 122 16.25 -10.02 -20.71
C PRO A 122 15.30 -8.80 -20.75
N LEU A 123 14.79 -8.36 -19.59
CA LEU A 123 13.87 -7.23 -19.48
C LEU A 123 14.65 -5.92 -19.34
N SER A 124 14.19 -4.87 -20.02
CA SER A 124 14.69 -3.51 -19.79
C SER A 124 14.40 -3.04 -18.36
N GLU A 125 15.17 -2.08 -17.83
CA GLU A 125 14.98 -1.54 -16.48
C GLU A 125 13.53 -1.05 -16.22
N PRO A 126 12.83 -0.36 -17.15
CA PRO A 126 11.41 -0.05 -16.98
C PRO A 126 10.50 -1.29 -16.86
N GLN A 127 10.77 -2.35 -17.61
CA GLN A 127 10.00 -3.60 -17.54
C GLN A 127 10.27 -4.36 -16.24
N GLN A 128 11.52 -4.35 -15.74
CA GLN A 128 11.86 -4.92 -14.43
C GLN A 128 11.10 -4.20 -13.30
N ARG A 129 11.07 -2.85 -13.34
CA ARG A 129 10.25 -2.06 -12.41
C ARG A 129 8.77 -2.38 -12.52
N GLN A 130 8.23 -2.49 -13.74
CA GLN A 130 6.83 -2.82 -13.95
C GLN A 130 6.47 -4.20 -13.38
N LEU A 131 7.32 -5.21 -13.60
CA LEU A 131 7.09 -6.57 -13.10
C LEU A 131 7.13 -6.62 -11.56
N THR A 132 8.17 -6.02 -10.96
CA THR A 132 8.31 -5.99 -9.49
C THR A 132 7.18 -5.22 -8.81
N GLU A 133 6.71 -4.12 -9.40
CA GLU A 133 5.54 -3.38 -8.91
C GLU A 133 4.25 -4.21 -9.03
N ALA A 134 4.03 -4.90 -10.15
CA ALA A 134 2.88 -5.78 -10.31
C ALA A 134 2.88 -6.93 -9.28
N MET A 135 4.04 -7.53 -8.99
CA MET A 135 4.16 -8.58 -7.98
C MET A 135 3.85 -8.05 -6.57
N LYS A 136 4.35 -6.86 -6.21
CA LYS A 136 3.99 -6.20 -4.94
C LYS A 136 2.49 -5.91 -4.84
N GLN A 137 1.85 -5.52 -5.94
CA GLN A 137 0.40 -5.32 -5.98
C GLN A 137 -0.35 -6.63 -5.79
N ILE A 138 0.09 -7.72 -6.42
CA ILE A 138 -0.48 -9.06 -6.21
C ILE A 138 -0.33 -9.47 -4.73
N GLU A 139 0.85 -9.32 -4.14
CA GLU A 139 1.10 -9.61 -2.73
C GLU A 139 0.23 -8.75 -1.80
N GLY A 140 0.06 -7.46 -2.10
CA GLY A 140 -0.81 -6.57 -1.33
C GLY A 140 -2.30 -6.95 -1.41
N LEU A 141 -2.76 -7.44 -2.57
CA LEU A 141 -4.15 -7.85 -2.79
C LEU A 141 -4.47 -9.23 -2.20
N LEU A 142 -3.52 -10.17 -2.23
CA LEU A 142 -3.70 -11.55 -1.74
C LEU A 142 -3.22 -11.75 -0.29
N GLY A 143 -2.28 -10.93 0.15
CA GLY A 143 -1.69 -10.97 1.48
C GLY A 143 -2.56 -10.30 2.54
N LYS A 144 -2.00 -10.18 3.75
CA LYS A 144 -2.64 -9.37 4.80
C LYS A 144 -2.51 -7.90 4.40
N ALA A 145 -3.64 -7.18 4.38
CA ALA A 145 -3.65 -5.76 4.05
C ALA A 145 -2.65 -4.99 4.93
N ASP A 146 -1.60 -4.46 4.31
CA ASP A 146 -0.72 -3.52 4.97
C ASP A 146 -1.51 -2.24 5.23
N ARG A 147 -1.75 -1.97 6.51
CA ARG A 147 -2.48 -0.77 6.97
C ARG A 147 -1.55 0.42 7.17
N SER A 148 -0.25 0.24 6.95
CA SER A 148 0.72 1.33 7.03
C SER A 148 0.57 2.28 5.85
N TYR A 149 0.78 3.56 6.14
CA TYR A 149 0.81 4.62 5.14
C TYR A 149 1.70 5.75 5.66
N LEU A 150 2.27 6.51 4.73
CA LEU A 150 3.07 7.68 5.04
C LEU A 150 2.46 8.93 4.44
N LEU A 151 2.78 10.08 5.02
CA LEU A 151 2.50 11.38 4.44
C LEU A 151 3.83 11.97 3.99
N ARG A 152 3.91 12.40 2.74
CA ARG A 152 5.12 12.98 2.15
C ARG A 152 4.82 14.22 1.32
N ASP A 153 5.87 14.97 1.02
CA ASP A 153 5.82 16.04 0.03
C ASP A 153 5.60 15.47 -1.39
N PRO A 154 5.02 16.26 -2.31
CA PRO A 154 4.76 15.81 -3.67
C PRO A 154 6.05 15.64 -4.48
N GLN A 155 6.04 14.65 -5.37
CA GLN A 155 7.08 14.32 -6.33
C GLN A 155 6.61 14.65 -7.76
N PRO A 156 7.52 14.81 -8.74
CA PRO A 156 7.15 14.96 -10.14
C PRO A 156 6.20 13.83 -10.58
N GLY A 157 5.05 14.22 -11.15
CA GLY A 157 3.99 13.29 -11.57
C GLY A 157 2.79 13.21 -10.62
N ASP A 158 2.98 13.43 -9.30
CA ASP A 158 1.89 13.31 -8.33
C ASP A 158 0.74 14.29 -8.59
N MET A 159 1.06 15.50 -9.05
CA MET A 159 0.04 16.52 -9.32
C MET A 159 -0.91 16.11 -10.44
N GLY A 160 -0.40 15.46 -11.49
CA GLY A 160 -1.24 14.86 -12.53
C GLY A 160 -2.08 13.71 -11.98
N LEU A 161 -1.49 12.89 -11.11
CA LEU A 161 -2.20 11.80 -10.46
C LEU A 161 -3.30 12.29 -9.51
N VAL A 162 -3.08 13.39 -8.76
CA VAL A 162 -4.11 14.02 -7.92
C VAL A 162 -5.29 14.48 -8.76
N VAL A 163 -5.04 15.12 -9.91
CA VAL A 163 -6.10 15.53 -10.85
C VAL A 163 -6.88 14.32 -11.33
N GLN A 164 -6.18 13.31 -11.84
CA GLN A 164 -6.78 12.07 -12.34
C GLN A 164 -7.62 11.37 -11.27
N GLN A 165 -7.08 11.18 -10.07
CA GLN A 165 -7.73 10.43 -8.99
C GLN A 165 -8.98 11.14 -8.49
N GLN A 166 -8.93 12.47 -8.31
CA GLN A 166 -10.12 13.22 -7.89
C GLN A 166 -11.19 13.24 -8.99
N ALA A 167 -10.82 13.52 -10.24
CA ALA A 167 -11.79 13.52 -11.34
C ALA A 167 -12.50 12.17 -11.46
N ALA A 168 -11.73 11.07 -11.47
CA ALA A 168 -12.27 9.72 -11.56
C ALA A 168 -13.15 9.36 -10.36
N LEU A 169 -12.72 9.69 -9.13
CA LEU A 169 -13.47 9.41 -7.92
C LEU A 169 -14.81 10.14 -7.91
N TYR A 170 -14.81 11.45 -8.17
CA TYR A 170 -16.03 12.26 -8.07
C TYR A 170 -17.00 11.97 -9.22
N SER A 171 -16.48 11.69 -10.42
CA SER A 171 -17.31 11.21 -11.53
C SER A 171 -17.95 9.85 -11.21
N GLY A 172 -17.17 8.90 -10.68
CA GLY A 172 -17.66 7.57 -10.34
C GLY A 172 -18.65 7.53 -9.17
N GLU A 173 -18.41 8.31 -8.11
CA GLU A 173 -19.25 8.29 -6.89
C GLU A 173 -20.44 9.26 -6.95
N TYR A 174 -20.29 10.42 -7.59
CA TYR A 174 -21.31 11.48 -7.58
C TYR A 174 -21.85 11.83 -8.97
N GLY A 175 -21.31 11.22 -10.04
CA GLY A 175 -21.74 11.48 -11.41
C GLY A 175 -21.45 12.91 -11.87
N TRP A 176 -20.42 13.55 -11.31
CA TRP A 176 -19.96 14.87 -11.73
C TRP A 176 -19.26 14.80 -13.10
N ASN A 177 -19.41 15.87 -13.88
CA ASN A 177 -18.86 15.96 -15.24
C ASN A 177 -17.44 16.59 -15.27
N SER A 178 -16.93 16.85 -16.47
CA SER A 178 -15.59 17.39 -16.71
C SER A 178 -15.34 18.80 -16.18
N GLU A 179 -16.38 19.56 -15.80
CA GLU A 179 -16.20 20.86 -15.16
C GLU A 179 -15.46 20.74 -13.83
N PHE A 180 -15.69 19.65 -13.08
CA PHE A 180 -14.97 19.40 -11.83
C PHE A 180 -13.50 19.07 -12.08
N GLU A 181 -13.21 18.27 -13.12
CA GLU A 181 -11.84 17.97 -13.53
C GLU A 181 -11.09 19.23 -13.96
N ALA A 182 -11.75 20.13 -14.70
CA ALA A 182 -11.20 21.42 -15.07
C ALA A 182 -10.86 22.28 -13.83
N LEU A 183 -11.78 22.40 -12.87
CA LEU A 183 -11.55 23.12 -11.61
C LEU A 183 -10.34 22.55 -10.84
N VAL A 184 -10.26 21.23 -10.73
CA VAL A 184 -9.17 20.51 -10.06
C VAL A 184 -7.84 20.77 -10.77
N ALA A 185 -7.81 20.70 -12.10
CA ALA A 185 -6.62 20.99 -12.91
C ALA A 185 -6.17 22.46 -12.77
N GLU A 186 -7.10 23.42 -12.73
CA GLU A 186 -6.81 24.83 -12.50
C GLU A 186 -6.18 25.08 -11.13
N ILE A 187 -6.73 24.48 -10.07
CA ILE A 187 -6.19 24.59 -8.71
C ILE A 187 -4.75 24.07 -8.67
N VAL A 188 -4.50 22.90 -9.27
CA VAL A 188 -3.16 22.29 -9.32
C VAL A 188 -2.19 23.11 -10.15
N ALA A 189 -2.61 23.59 -11.33
CA ALA A 189 -1.79 24.42 -12.19
C ALA A 189 -1.41 25.75 -11.52
N LYS A 190 -2.36 26.38 -10.83
CA LYS A 190 -2.10 27.59 -10.05
C LYS A 190 -1.12 27.32 -8.91
N TYR A 191 -1.37 26.27 -8.11
CA TYR A 191 -0.47 25.86 -7.03
C TYR A 191 0.96 25.68 -7.53
N LEU A 192 1.16 24.93 -8.62
CA LEU A 192 2.51 24.71 -9.16
C LEU A 192 3.22 25.97 -9.65
N ARG A 193 2.49 26.94 -10.21
CA ARG A 193 3.08 28.18 -10.74
C ARG A 193 3.39 29.20 -9.65
N GLU A 194 2.55 29.28 -8.63
CA GLU A 194 2.54 30.34 -7.62
C GLU A 194 2.97 29.85 -6.23
N PHE A 195 3.43 28.59 -6.11
CA PHE A 195 3.73 27.94 -4.84
C PHE A 195 4.65 28.77 -3.96
N ASP A 196 4.16 29.12 -2.76
CA ASP A 196 4.97 29.72 -1.71
C ASP A 196 5.22 28.70 -0.58
N PRO A 197 6.42 28.08 -0.51
CA PRO A 197 6.73 27.07 0.50
C PRO A 197 6.71 27.60 1.94
N THR A 198 6.72 28.92 2.15
CA THR A 198 6.66 29.54 3.48
C THR A 198 5.23 29.66 4.01
N ARG A 199 4.24 29.56 3.13
CA ARG A 199 2.82 29.82 3.40
C ARG A 199 1.89 28.69 2.95
N GLU A 200 2.36 27.81 2.09
CA GLU A 200 1.56 26.79 1.42
C GLU A 200 2.24 25.43 1.52
N ARG A 201 1.45 24.37 1.45
CA ARG A 201 1.95 23.00 1.45
C ARG A 201 0.94 22.02 0.87
N CYS A 202 1.43 20.94 0.28
CA CYS A 202 0.65 19.78 -0.12
C CYS A 202 1.20 18.54 0.57
N TRP A 203 0.31 17.69 1.07
CA TRP A 203 0.66 16.36 1.55
C TRP A 203 0.06 15.32 0.61
N ILE A 204 0.89 14.33 0.27
CA ILE A 204 0.50 13.12 -0.44
C ILE A 204 0.48 11.98 0.58
N ALA A 205 -0.67 11.30 0.69
CA ALA A 205 -0.77 10.05 1.40
C ALA A 205 -0.40 8.91 0.46
N GLU A 206 0.61 8.14 0.83
CA GLU A 206 1.10 7.00 0.06
C GLU A 206 0.95 5.71 0.86
N GLN A 207 0.44 4.68 0.21
CA GLN A 207 0.31 3.33 0.73
C GLN A 207 0.84 2.35 -0.31
N SER A 208 1.81 1.52 0.08
CA SER A 208 2.43 0.51 -0.80
C SER A 208 2.93 1.10 -2.14
N GLY A 209 3.54 2.28 -2.11
CA GLY A 209 4.04 2.97 -3.31
C GLY A 209 2.97 3.67 -4.15
N GLN A 210 1.70 3.61 -3.76
CA GLN A 210 0.58 4.17 -4.49
C GLN A 210 0.02 5.41 -3.76
N VAL A 211 -0.27 6.47 -4.51
CA VAL A 211 -0.94 7.65 -3.96
C VAL A 211 -2.40 7.33 -3.67
N VAL A 212 -2.77 7.41 -2.40
CA VAL A 212 -4.10 7.06 -1.90
C VAL A 212 -4.84 8.26 -1.29
N GLY A 213 -4.24 9.45 -1.32
CA GLY A 213 -4.91 10.66 -0.88
C GLY A 213 -4.02 11.88 -1.00
N SER A 214 -4.65 13.05 -0.93
CA SER A 214 -3.92 14.32 -0.85
C SER A 214 -4.72 15.36 -0.07
N ILE A 215 -4.04 16.40 0.36
CA ILE A 215 -4.65 17.63 0.89
C ILE A 215 -3.69 18.80 0.68
N PHE A 216 -4.26 19.98 0.45
CA PHE A 216 -3.50 21.20 0.18
C PHE A 216 -3.87 22.26 1.22
N VAL A 217 -2.86 23.02 1.64
CA VAL A 217 -2.99 24.32 2.29
C VAL A 217 -2.47 25.36 1.30
N VAL A 218 -3.34 26.27 0.89
CA VAL A 218 -2.99 27.40 0.02
C VAL A 218 -3.33 28.71 0.70
N ARG A 219 -2.67 29.80 0.32
CA ARG A 219 -2.93 31.13 0.88
C ARG A 219 -4.28 31.65 0.38
N HIS A 220 -5.14 32.12 1.29
CA HIS A 220 -6.33 32.89 0.93
C HIS A 220 -6.08 34.39 1.01
N ASP A 221 -5.53 34.82 2.15
CA ASP A 221 -5.10 36.20 2.42
C ASP A 221 -3.88 36.19 3.38
N GLU A 222 -3.55 37.30 4.03
CA GLU A 222 -2.42 37.37 4.98
C GLU A 222 -2.60 36.53 6.25
N ASN A 223 -3.83 36.38 6.73
CA ASN A 223 -4.17 35.73 8.00
C ASN A 223 -4.97 34.45 7.84
N THR A 224 -5.48 34.16 6.64
CA THR A 224 -6.35 33.03 6.36
C THR A 224 -5.69 32.04 5.40
N ALA A 225 -5.64 30.78 5.83
CA ALA A 225 -5.32 29.64 4.98
C ALA A 225 -6.58 29.05 4.34
N LYS A 226 -6.45 28.42 3.18
CA LYS A 226 -7.52 27.65 2.54
C LYS A 226 -7.13 26.19 2.41
N LEU A 227 -7.94 25.31 2.98
CA LEU A 227 -7.84 23.86 2.77
C LEU A 227 -8.49 23.52 1.43
N ARG A 228 -7.75 22.80 0.59
CA ARG A 228 -8.18 22.39 -0.75
C ARG A 228 -7.86 20.93 -0.99
N MET A 229 -8.54 20.36 -1.99
CA MET A 229 -8.16 19.09 -2.62
C MET A 229 -8.03 17.90 -1.66
N LEU A 230 -8.82 17.86 -0.59
CA LEU A 230 -8.85 16.68 0.27
C LEU A 230 -9.52 15.52 -0.47
N TYR A 231 -8.80 14.42 -0.64
CA TYR A 231 -9.40 13.15 -1.04
C TYR A 231 -8.68 11.98 -0.38
N VAL A 232 -9.39 10.86 -0.24
CA VAL A 232 -8.85 9.57 0.15
C VAL A 232 -9.50 8.51 -0.74
N ASP A 233 -8.65 7.73 -1.43
CA ASP A 233 -9.03 6.61 -2.27
C ASP A 233 -9.89 5.61 -1.47
N ALA A 234 -10.93 5.07 -2.09
CA ALA A 234 -11.85 4.12 -1.47
C ALA A 234 -11.13 2.92 -0.82
N ARG A 235 -10.02 2.46 -1.41
CA ARG A 235 -9.20 1.35 -0.92
C ARG A 235 -8.48 1.65 0.39
N ALA A 236 -8.28 2.92 0.72
CA ALA A 236 -7.55 3.37 1.91
C ALA A 236 -8.46 4.05 2.96
N ARG A 237 -9.78 4.05 2.75
CA ARG A 237 -10.75 4.55 3.74
C ARG A 237 -10.78 3.66 4.98
N GLY A 238 -11.10 4.25 6.14
CA GLY A 238 -11.12 3.54 7.43
C GLY A 238 -9.76 3.41 8.12
N LEU A 239 -8.66 3.83 7.47
CA LEU A 239 -7.31 3.84 8.05
C LEU A 239 -6.95 5.13 8.81
N GLY A 240 -7.91 6.05 8.94
CA GLY A 240 -7.70 7.34 9.61
C GLY A 240 -6.91 8.38 8.78
N ILE A 241 -6.59 8.08 7.51
CA ILE A 241 -5.80 8.96 6.62
C ILE A 241 -6.42 10.36 6.52
N GLY A 242 -7.73 10.47 6.24
CA GLY A 242 -8.39 11.76 6.11
C GLY A 242 -8.27 12.64 7.36
N LYS A 243 -8.41 12.03 8.55
CA LYS A 243 -8.21 12.72 9.82
C LYS A 243 -6.77 13.21 9.97
N ARG A 244 -5.80 12.33 9.73
CA ARG A 244 -4.38 12.70 9.82
C ARG A 244 -4.02 13.83 8.85
N LEU A 245 -4.50 13.77 7.59
CA LEU A 245 -4.31 14.83 6.60
C LEU A 245 -4.85 16.18 7.10
N VAL A 246 -6.07 16.23 7.65
CA VAL A 246 -6.64 17.46 8.22
C VAL A 246 -5.88 17.93 9.46
N ASP A 247 -5.43 17.02 10.32
CA ASP A 247 -4.64 17.38 11.50
C ASP A 247 -3.27 18.00 11.09
N GLU A 248 -2.64 17.49 10.03
CA GLU A 248 -1.41 18.07 9.45
C GLU A 248 -1.64 19.48 8.91
N THR A 249 -2.73 19.71 8.16
CA THR A 249 -3.00 21.04 7.59
C THR A 249 -3.21 22.09 8.67
N LEU A 250 -3.98 21.76 9.71
CA LEU A 250 -4.22 22.64 10.85
C LEU A 250 -2.93 22.95 11.62
N ARG A 251 -2.07 21.94 11.81
CA ARG A 251 -0.79 22.11 12.51
C ARG A 251 0.14 23.03 11.72
N PHE A 252 0.30 22.78 10.43
CA PHE A 252 1.11 23.62 9.55
C PHE A 252 0.59 25.05 9.52
N ALA A 253 -0.72 25.24 9.37
CA ALA A 253 -1.29 26.58 9.27
C ALA A 253 -1.04 27.42 10.53
N ARG A 254 -1.14 26.82 11.72
CA ARG A 254 -0.73 27.45 12.99
C ARG A 254 0.76 27.79 13.01
N GLN A 255 1.60 26.85 12.59
CA GLN A 255 3.05 26.99 12.62
C GLN A 255 3.53 28.16 11.74
N VAL A 256 2.92 28.35 10.56
CA VAL A 256 3.25 29.47 9.65
C VAL A 256 2.48 30.76 9.96
N GLY A 257 1.72 30.78 11.06
CA GLY A 257 1.15 31.99 11.65
C GLY A 257 -0.24 32.39 11.18
N TYR A 258 -0.94 31.56 10.40
CA TYR A 258 -2.34 31.84 10.05
C TYR A 258 -3.23 31.84 11.30
N LYS A 259 -4.24 32.70 11.28
CA LYS A 259 -5.22 32.88 12.37
C LYS A 259 -6.54 32.17 12.09
N ARG A 260 -6.82 31.91 10.81
CA ARG A 260 -8.06 31.29 10.37
C ARG A 260 -7.78 30.31 9.23
N MET A 261 -8.60 29.28 9.14
CA MET A 261 -8.64 28.39 7.99
C MET A 261 -10.06 28.31 7.44
N ILE A 262 -10.19 28.36 6.12
CA ILE A 262 -11.45 28.16 5.40
C ILE A 262 -11.36 26.97 4.45
N LEU A 263 -12.50 26.41 4.09
CA LEU A 263 -12.63 25.39 3.05
C LEU A 263 -13.95 25.56 2.30
N TRP A 264 -13.98 25.00 1.10
CA TRP A 264 -15.20 24.93 0.28
C TRP A 264 -15.50 23.47 -0.01
N THR A 265 -16.78 23.11 0.08
CA THR A 265 -17.29 21.76 -0.16
C THR A 265 -18.74 21.83 -0.63
N THR A 266 -19.37 20.68 -0.88
CA THR A 266 -20.78 20.58 -1.23
C THR A 266 -21.53 19.72 -0.22
N SER A 267 -22.81 20.02 0.00
CA SER A 267 -23.61 19.39 1.08
C SER A 267 -23.72 17.86 0.96
N ASN A 268 -23.67 17.32 -0.27
CA ASN A 268 -23.74 15.89 -0.56
C ASN A 268 -22.49 15.11 -0.13
N LEU A 269 -21.35 15.77 0.15
CA LEU A 269 -20.11 15.14 0.61
C LEU A 269 -20.12 14.85 2.12
N THR A 270 -21.10 14.07 2.56
CA THR A 270 -21.44 13.85 3.98
C THR A 270 -20.25 13.36 4.82
N THR A 271 -19.41 12.45 4.30
CA THR A 271 -18.22 11.95 5.01
C THR A 271 -17.18 13.05 5.23
N ALA A 272 -16.91 13.86 4.20
CA ALA A 272 -15.96 14.98 4.31
C ALA A 272 -16.49 16.04 5.29
N ARG A 273 -17.80 16.36 5.25
CA ARG A 273 -18.43 17.29 6.17
C ARG A 273 -18.31 16.85 7.63
N LYS A 274 -18.57 15.57 7.93
CA LYS A 274 -18.37 15.00 9.29
C LYS A 274 -16.92 15.13 9.75
N LEU A 275 -15.97 14.92 8.84
CA LEU A 275 -14.56 15.08 9.14
C LEU A 275 -14.21 16.54 9.48
N TYR A 276 -14.70 17.51 8.70
CA TYR A 276 -14.49 18.93 8.97
C TYR A 276 -15.16 19.39 10.28
N GLN A 277 -16.40 18.96 10.54
CA GLN A 277 -17.09 19.20 11.80
C GLN A 277 -16.31 18.64 12.99
N GLY A 278 -15.85 17.40 12.90
CA GLY A 278 -15.03 16.78 13.95
C GLY A 278 -13.68 17.48 14.15
N ALA A 279 -13.18 18.14 13.11
CA ALA A 279 -12.01 19.00 13.15
C ALA A 279 -12.35 20.46 13.53
N GLY A 280 -13.55 20.75 14.02
CA GLY A 280 -13.93 22.07 14.55
C GLY A 280 -14.17 23.16 13.50
N PHE A 281 -14.43 22.78 12.25
CA PHE A 281 -14.93 23.73 11.25
C PHE A 281 -16.43 23.94 11.42
N GLU A 282 -16.85 25.18 11.25
CA GLU A 282 -18.24 25.62 11.31
C GLU A 282 -18.69 26.13 9.93
N LEU A 283 -19.94 25.84 9.57
CA LEU A 283 -20.54 26.35 8.35
C LEU A 283 -20.76 27.86 8.49
N ILE A 284 -20.26 28.65 7.55
CA ILE A 284 -20.41 30.12 7.57
C ILE A 284 -21.23 30.65 6.39
N GLU A 285 -21.37 29.87 5.32
CA GLU A 285 -22.07 30.26 4.11
C GLU A 285 -22.54 29.02 3.36
N GLU A 286 -23.75 29.07 2.80
CA GLU A 286 -24.25 28.07 1.87
C GLU A 286 -25.10 28.71 0.77
N GLU A 287 -25.04 28.12 -0.42
CA GLU A 287 -25.73 28.63 -1.61
C GLU A 287 -26.13 27.47 -2.53
N GLU A 288 -27.33 27.53 -3.12
CA GLU A 288 -27.76 26.61 -4.16
C GLU A 288 -27.07 26.96 -5.48
N VAL A 289 -26.39 25.98 -6.08
CA VAL A 289 -25.63 26.15 -7.31
C VAL A 289 -25.92 25.03 -8.29
N ASN A 290 -25.98 25.36 -9.57
CA ASN A 290 -25.85 24.35 -10.63
C ASN A 290 -24.38 24.26 -11.01
N SER A 291 -23.73 23.13 -10.71
CA SER A 291 -22.31 22.94 -10.94
C SER A 291 -22.00 21.46 -11.19
N PHE A 292 -21.03 21.20 -12.07
CA PHE A 292 -20.58 19.85 -12.40
C PHE A 292 -21.69 18.97 -12.97
N GLY A 293 -22.66 19.59 -13.65
CA GLY A 293 -23.84 18.94 -14.21
C GLY A 293 -24.87 18.48 -13.17
N LYS A 294 -24.86 19.04 -11.95
CA LYS A 294 -25.78 18.71 -10.86
C LYS A 294 -26.29 19.97 -10.15
N ASP A 295 -27.49 19.87 -9.59
CA ASP A 295 -27.97 20.83 -8.59
C ASP A 295 -27.37 20.46 -7.24
N LEU A 296 -26.57 21.37 -6.68
CA LEU A 296 -25.77 21.17 -5.47
C LEU A 296 -26.02 22.32 -4.49
N VAL A 297 -25.69 22.09 -3.22
CA VAL A 297 -25.58 23.17 -2.24
C VAL A 297 -24.10 23.34 -1.93
N SER A 298 -23.53 24.44 -2.42
CA SER A 298 -22.18 24.91 -2.12
C SER A 298 -22.11 25.33 -0.66
N GLN A 299 -21.02 25.00 0.03
CA GLN A 299 -20.83 25.36 1.43
C GLN A 299 -19.40 25.84 1.69
N THR A 300 -19.28 27.00 2.33
CA THR A 300 -18.01 27.50 2.88
C THR A 300 -17.99 27.25 4.39
N TRP A 301 -16.92 26.62 4.86
CA TRP A 301 -16.71 26.34 6.27
C TRP A 301 -15.44 27.02 6.76
N ALA A 302 -15.41 27.40 8.03
CA ALA A 302 -14.29 28.10 8.61
C ALA A 302 -14.01 27.66 10.05
N ARG A 303 -12.76 27.87 10.47
CA ARG A 303 -12.27 27.58 11.81
C ARG A 303 -11.19 28.59 12.18
N ASP A 304 -11.22 29.08 13.41
CA ASP A 304 -10.10 29.83 13.99
C ASP A 304 -9.01 28.87 14.50
N LEU A 305 -7.74 29.27 14.32
CA LEU A 305 -6.57 28.41 14.52
C LEU A 305 -5.91 28.57 15.88
#